data_AF-A0A935RCV6-F1
#
_entry.id   AF-A0A935RCV6-F1
#
_cell.length_a   1.000
_cell.length_b   1.000
_cell.length_c   1.000
_cell.angle_alpha   90.00
_cell.angle_beta   90.00
_cell.angle_gamma   90.00
#
_symmetry.space_group_name_H-M   'P 1'
#
loop_
_entity.id
_entity.type
_entity.pdbx_description
1 polymer ?
#
loop_
_entity_poly.entity_id
_entity_poly.type
_entity_poly.pdbx_seq_one_letter_code
_entity_poly.pdbx_strand_id
1 'polypeptide(L)'
;MTRRNARILRIVATLTCLAAVPAAAFAECCIVQDNGFGTATLPPLTTGATCLYLGTMEISDGLPVGSTIQISASIGYFFNVIESPGGALGGTESTWDGLCSMQMTGTGALLGFNRSLSFPLNGFPNNVFAWAPRTPFAPVQTAAAQVYQLFGQMVGVGDPDFDLLRVTGGNNFGLPSPGQIQLVSTGGGWAVSGYFDLTHRIDFVGSPGGALAGMSGSTTRQRRFEICPENAVAVEGASWSHLKALYR
;
A
#
# COMPACT_ATOMS: atom_id res chain seq x y z
N MET A 1 -82.89 -23.19 -11.95
CA MET A 1 -82.17 -22.63 -10.79
C MET A 1 -81.07 -23.63 -10.41
N THR A 2 -79.76 -23.40 -10.38
CA THR A 2 -78.90 -22.22 -10.56
C THR A 2 -77.47 -22.76 -10.78
N ARG A 3 -76.67 -22.06 -11.59
CA ARG A 3 -75.30 -22.39 -12.02
C ARG A 3 -74.31 -22.64 -10.87
N ARG A 4 -73.24 -23.43 -11.10
CA ARG A 4 -71.89 -23.10 -10.60
C ARG A 4 -70.78 -23.75 -11.44
N ASN A 5 -70.09 -22.88 -12.17
CA ASN A 5 -68.89 -23.14 -12.96
C ASN A 5 -67.68 -23.30 -12.03
N ALA A 6 -66.90 -24.36 -12.16
CA ALA A 6 -65.58 -24.48 -11.55
C ALA A 6 -64.50 -24.24 -12.61
N ARG A 7 -63.91 -23.04 -12.63
CA ARG A 7 -62.72 -22.73 -13.42
C ARG A 7 -61.50 -23.27 -12.69
N ILE A 8 -60.80 -24.22 -13.31
CA ILE A 8 -59.51 -24.73 -12.86
C ILE A 8 -58.45 -23.70 -13.26
N LEU A 9 -57.95 -22.94 -12.28
CA LEU A 9 -56.83 -22.01 -12.45
C LEU A 9 -55.52 -22.80 -12.25
N ARG A 10 -54.81 -23.11 -13.34
CA ARG A 10 -53.47 -23.69 -13.28
C ARG A 10 -52.46 -22.58 -12.99
N ILE A 11 -51.94 -22.55 -11.77
CA ILE A 11 -50.81 -21.69 -11.39
C ILE A 11 -49.55 -22.36 -11.93
N VAL A 12 -48.94 -21.75 -12.96
CA VAL A 12 -47.61 -22.13 -13.46
C VAL A 12 -46.59 -21.43 -12.55
N ALA A 13 -45.96 -22.20 -11.68
CA ALA A 13 -44.82 -21.73 -10.88
C ALA A 13 -43.57 -21.70 -11.77
N THR A 14 -43.24 -20.52 -12.29
CA THR A 14 -41.94 -20.26 -12.91
C THR A 14 -40.85 -20.29 -11.85
N LEU A 15 -40.12 -21.40 -11.79
CA LEU A 15 -38.92 -21.56 -10.99
C LEU A 15 -37.80 -20.72 -11.62
N THR A 16 -37.62 -19.49 -11.16
CA THR A 16 -36.44 -18.68 -11.51
C THR A 16 -35.22 -19.30 -10.84
N CYS A 17 -34.42 -20.01 -11.64
CA CYS A 17 -33.08 -20.43 -11.26
C CYS A 17 -32.22 -19.17 -11.10
N LEU A 18 -31.91 -18.77 -9.86
CA LEU A 18 -30.80 -17.85 -9.62
C LEU A 18 -29.52 -18.58 -10.05
N ALA A 19 -28.95 -18.18 -11.18
CA ALA A 19 -27.61 -18.59 -11.53
C ALA A 19 -26.67 -17.99 -10.47
N ALA A 20 -26.01 -18.85 -9.69
CA ALA A 20 -24.90 -18.43 -8.86
C ALA A 20 -23.82 -17.89 -9.79
N VAL A 21 -23.60 -16.58 -9.75
CA VAL A 21 -22.45 -15.96 -10.40
C VAL A 21 -21.22 -16.57 -9.71
N PRO A 22 -20.30 -17.24 -10.42
CA PRO A 22 -19.08 -17.70 -9.80
C PRO A 22 -18.38 -16.47 -9.23
N ALA A 23 -18.13 -16.46 -7.92
CA ALA A 23 -17.27 -15.47 -7.31
C ALA A 23 -15.94 -15.55 -8.04
N ALA A 24 -15.53 -14.45 -8.69
CA ALA A 24 -14.20 -14.35 -9.23
C ALA A 24 -13.24 -14.59 -8.07
N ALA A 25 -12.53 -15.72 -8.09
CA ALA A 25 -11.42 -15.95 -7.19
C ALA A 25 -10.32 -14.96 -7.62
N PHE A 26 -10.28 -13.80 -6.97
CA PHE A 26 -9.11 -12.94 -7.06
C PHE A 26 -7.94 -13.75 -6.54
N ALA A 27 -6.85 -13.81 -7.31
CA ALA A 27 -5.62 -14.41 -6.82
C ALA A 27 -5.16 -13.54 -5.63
N GLU A 28 -5.22 -14.10 -4.42
CA GLU A 28 -4.84 -13.35 -3.23
C GLU A 28 -3.35 -12.98 -3.35
N CYS A 29 -3.08 -11.68 -3.34
CA CYS A 29 -1.73 -11.13 -3.35
C CYS A 29 -1.24 -11.03 -1.88
N CYS A 30 0.07 -10.92 -1.63
CA CYS A 30 0.61 -10.80 -0.27
C CYS A 30 -0.05 -11.65 0.84
N ILE A 31 0.08 -12.97 0.76
CA ILE A 31 -0.31 -13.87 1.84
C ILE A 31 0.82 -13.98 2.85
N VAL A 32 0.52 -13.68 4.11
CA VAL A 32 1.46 -13.81 5.23
C VAL A 32 0.94 -14.84 6.23
N GLN A 33 1.86 -15.50 6.93
CA GLN A 33 1.49 -16.45 7.96
C GLN A 33 0.96 -15.72 9.21
N ASP A 34 0.08 -16.39 9.97
CA ASP A 34 -0.29 -15.93 11.29
C ASP A 34 0.94 -15.92 12.21
N ASN A 35 1.06 -14.89 13.06
CA ASN A 35 2.18 -14.75 13.99
C ASN A 35 1.97 -15.48 15.33
N GLY A 36 0.94 -16.33 15.42
CA GLY A 36 0.56 -17.08 16.62
C GLY A 36 -0.40 -16.33 17.53
N PHE A 37 -0.71 -15.06 17.24
CA PHE A 37 -1.61 -14.23 18.04
C PHE A 37 -2.93 -13.93 17.33
N GLY A 38 -3.27 -14.66 16.26
CA GLY A 38 -4.49 -14.41 15.49
C GLY A 38 -4.40 -13.13 14.68
N THR A 39 -3.21 -12.78 14.21
CA THR A 39 -2.93 -11.65 13.32
C THR A 39 -1.61 -11.91 12.58
N ALA A 40 -1.12 -10.96 11.78
CA ALA A 40 0.17 -11.04 11.12
C ALA A 40 1.12 -9.92 11.56
N THR A 41 2.42 -10.18 11.49
CA THR A 41 3.45 -9.14 11.66
C THR A 41 3.48 -8.24 10.43
N LEU A 42 3.49 -6.92 10.66
CA LEU A 42 3.54 -5.90 9.61
C LEU A 42 4.84 -5.07 9.72
N PRO A 43 5.35 -4.49 8.62
CA PRO A 43 5.03 -4.90 7.27
C PRO A 43 5.43 -6.38 7.01
N PRO A 44 4.78 -7.05 6.05
CA PRO A 44 5.08 -8.44 5.69
C PRO A 44 6.57 -8.72 5.49
N LEU A 45 7.14 -9.65 6.27
CA LEU A 45 8.47 -10.20 6.02
C LEU A 45 8.42 -11.12 4.81
N THR A 46 8.57 -10.57 3.61
CA THR A 46 8.66 -11.39 2.40
C THR A 46 9.90 -11.06 1.61
N THR A 47 10.58 -12.11 1.17
CA THR A 47 11.73 -12.05 0.27
C THR A 47 11.31 -12.03 -1.21
N GLY A 48 10.00 -12.10 -1.49
CA GLY A 48 9.42 -12.12 -2.84
C GLY A 48 8.69 -10.83 -3.19
N ALA A 49 8.45 -10.61 -4.49
CA ALA A 49 7.80 -9.41 -5.03
C ALA A 49 6.27 -9.34 -4.77
N THR A 50 5.72 -10.22 -3.93
CA THR A 50 4.27 -10.35 -3.72
C THR A 50 3.72 -9.39 -2.68
N CYS A 51 4.57 -8.77 -1.84
CA CYS A 51 4.18 -7.81 -0.81
C CYS A 51 4.95 -6.49 -0.98
N LEU A 52 4.69 -5.78 -2.07
CA LEU A 52 5.29 -4.48 -2.35
C LEU A 52 4.24 -3.39 -2.25
N TYR A 53 4.61 -2.28 -1.64
CA TYR A 53 3.87 -1.03 -1.77
C TYR A 53 4.26 -0.39 -3.10
N LEU A 54 3.31 -0.31 -4.03
CA LEU A 54 3.50 0.26 -5.35
C LEU A 54 2.88 1.65 -5.40
N GLY A 55 3.60 2.60 -5.99
CA GLY A 55 3.14 3.97 -6.14
C GLY A 55 3.94 4.74 -7.17
N THR A 56 3.71 6.05 -7.21
CA THR A 56 4.44 6.96 -8.09
C THR A 56 5.10 8.06 -7.27
N MET A 57 6.28 8.52 -7.70
CA MET A 57 6.94 9.72 -7.19
C MET A 57 7.33 10.63 -8.37
N GLU A 58 7.83 11.83 -8.06
CA GLU A 58 8.25 12.79 -9.08
C GLU A 58 9.39 13.67 -8.55
N ILE A 59 10.33 14.02 -9.42
CA ILE A 59 11.25 15.14 -9.22
C ILE A 59 10.87 16.22 -10.23
N SER A 60 10.54 17.41 -9.75
CA SER A 60 10.21 18.58 -10.58
C SER A 60 11.09 19.78 -10.28
N ASP A 61 11.45 19.95 -9.01
CA ASP A 61 12.21 21.11 -8.54
C ASP A 61 13.70 20.89 -8.76
N GLY A 62 14.41 21.91 -9.21
CA GLY A 62 15.85 21.80 -9.55
C GLY A 62 16.15 21.35 -10.98
N LEU A 63 15.11 21.08 -11.79
CA LEU A 63 15.22 20.69 -13.20
C LEU A 63 14.97 21.89 -14.13
N PRO A 64 15.36 21.82 -15.41
CA PRO A 64 15.00 22.83 -16.41
C PRO A 64 13.49 23.02 -16.50
N VAL A 65 13.05 24.25 -16.71
CA VAL A 65 11.62 24.60 -16.79
C VAL A 65 10.88 23.69 -17.77
N GLY A 66 9.73 23.15 -17.33
CA GLY A 66 8.92 22.22 -18.13
C GLY A 66 9.42 20.77 -18.16
N SER A 67 10.48 20.45 -17.42
CA SER A 67 11.01 19.09 -17.28
C SER A 67 10.62 18.50 -15.93
N THR A 68 10.37 17.19 -15.93
CA THR A 68 10.13 16.39 -14.71
C THR A 68 10.83 15.05 -14.87
N ILE A 69 11.12 14.38 -13.76
CA ILE A 69 11.43 12.95 -13.75
C ILE A 69 10.24 12.26 -13.09
N GLN A 70 9.50 11.50 -13.89
CA GLN A 70 8.40 10.67 -13.42
C GLN A 70 8.95 9.34 -12.91
N ILE A 71 8.50 8.91 -11.73
CA ILE A 71 9.07 7.75 -11.04
C ILE A 71 7.95 6.76 -10.74
N SER A 72 8.05 5.55 -11.29
CA SER A 72 7.30 4.40 -10.77
C SER A 72 8.11 3.78 -9.64
N ALA A 73 7.56 3.78 -8.43
CA ALA A 73 8.28 3.43 -7.22
C ALA A 73 7.67 2.22 -6.54
N SER A 74 8.53 1.37 -5.97
CA SER A 74 8.12 0.29 -5.07
C SER A 74 8.90 0.37 -3.76
N ILE A 75 8.19 0.21 -2.65
CA ILE A 75 8.76 0.05 -1.31
C ILE A 75 8.43 -1.35 -0.83
N GLY A 76 9.44 -2.13 -0.49
CA GLY A 76 9.22 -3.49 0.00
C GLY A 76 10.51 -4.22 0.26
N TYR A 77 10.48 -5.55 0.08
CA TYR A 77 11.57 -6.43 0.50
C TYR A 77 11.94 -6.19 1.97
N PHE A 78 10.92 -6.17 2.84
CA PHE A 78 11.10 -5.81 4.24
C PHE A 78 11.87 -6.92 4.99
N PHE A 79 12.86 -6.51 5.77
CA PHE A 79 13.64 -7.38 6.65
C PHE A 79 13.94 -6.66 7.97
N ASN A 80 14.47 -7.40 8.95
CA ASN A 80 14.67 -6.90 10.32
C ASN A 80 13.40 -6.27 10.93
N VAL A 81 12.23 -6.79 10.55
CA VAL A 81 10.95 -6.24 11.04
C VAL A 81 10.79 -6.61 12.51
N ILE A 82 10.69 -5.59 13.36
CA ILE A 82 10.39 -5.75 14.79
C ILE A 82 9.12 -4.96 15.07
N GLU A 83 8.05 -5.66 15.42
CA GLU A 83 6.79 -5.05 15.82
C GLU A 83 6.64 -5.07 17.34
N SER A 84 6.40 -3.91 17.94
CA SER A 84 6.24 -3.74 19.38
C SER A 84 4.95 -2.97 19.72
N PRO A 85 4.32 -3.23 20.89
CA PRO A 85 3.19 -2.43 21.37
C PRO A 85 3.56 -0.95 21.53
N GLY A 86 2.65 -0.05 21.15
CA GLY A 86 2.84 1.39 21.24
C GLY A 86 2.59 2.12 19.91
N GLY A 87 3.43 3.11 19.61
CA GLY A 87 3.34 3.91 18.40
C GLY A 87 2.33 5.05 18.44
N ALA A 88 2.39 5.91 17.42
CA ALA A 88 1.60 7.13 17.32
C ALA A 88 0.07 6.90 17.22
N LEU A 89 -0.36 5.68 16.91
CA LEU A 89 -1.77 5.31 16.73
C LEU A 89 -2.33 4.46 17.88
N GLY A 90 -1.54 4.21 18.93
CA GLY A 90 -1.99 3.49 20.14
C GLY A 90 -2.17 1.99 19.99
N GLY A 91 -1.74 1.39 18.87
CA GLY A 91 -1.71 -0.05 18.65
C GLY A 91 -0.29 -0.60 18.75
N THR A 92 0.35 -0.78 17.60
CA THR A 92 1.73 -1.24 17.49
C THR A 92 2.55 -0.31 16.61
N GLU A 93 3.87 -0.38 16.75
CA GLU A 93 4.81 0.19 15.80
C GLU A 93 5.74 -0.89 15.30
N SER A 94 6.12 -0.78 14.03
CA SER A 94 7.06 -1.69 13.41
C SER A 94 8.27 -0.92 12.92
N THR A 95 9.44 -1.27 13.43
CA THR A 95 10.71 -0.88 12.83
C THR A 95 11.09 -1.87 11.75
N TRP A 96 11.68 -1.39 10.66
CA TRP A 96 12.03 -2.24 9.52
C TRP A 96 13.16 -1.65 8.69
N ASP A 97 13.85 -2.52 7.96
CA ASP A 97 14.69 -2.18 6.82
C ASP A 97 14.01 -2.70 5.54
N GLY A 98 14.36 -2.12 4.40
CA GLY A 98 13.81 -2.56 3.11
C GLY A 98 14.54 -1.95 1.92
N LEU A 99 13.91 -2.03 0.74
CA LEU A 99 14.40 -1.43 -0.48
C LEU A 99 13.39 -0.45 -1.05
N CYS A 100 13.90 0.64 -1.62
CA CYS A 100 13.14 1.48 -2.52
C CYS A 100 13.69 1.27 -3.93
N SER A 101 12.84 0.84 -4.85
CA SER A 101 13.17 0.71 -6.27
C SER A 101 12.39 1.74 -7.06
N MET A 102 13.06 2.34 -8.04
CA MET A 102 12.60 3.50 -8.79
C MET A 102 12.90 3.32 -10.27
N GLN A 103 11.86 3.23 -11.09
CA GLN A 103 11.98 3.37 -12.53
C GLN A 103 11.68 4.83 -12.91
N MET A 104 12.70 5.51 -13.39
CA MET A 104 12.71 6.94 -13.66
C MET A 104 12.62 7.21 -15.16
N THR A 105 11.81 8.19 -15.55
CA THR A 105 11.70 8.65 -16.94
C THR A 105 11.60 10.17 -16.99
N GLY A 106 12.51 10.81 -17.72
CA GLY A 106 12.54 12.26 -17.89
C GLY A 106 11.55 12.76 -18.94
N THR A 107 11.10 13.99 -18.76
CA THR A 107 10.25 14.74 -19.69
C THR A 107 10.90 16.07 -20.08
N GLY A 108 10.36 16.75 -21.09
CA GLY A 108 10.84 18.08 -21.49
C GLY A 108 12.28 18.04 -22.00
N ALA A 109 13.16 18.84 -21.39
CA ALA A 109 14.59 18.84 -21.74
C ALA A 109 15.32 17.54 -21.35
N LEU A 110 14.68 16.69 -20.52
CA LEU A 110 15.19 15.38 -20.12
C LEU A 110 14.57 14.23 -20.92
N LEU A 111 13.98 14.50 -22.09
CA LEU A 111 13.53 13.44 -22.99
C LEU A 111 14.70 12.50 -23.33
N GLY A 112 14.49 11.21 -23.10
CA GLY A 112 15.53 10.18 -23.25
C GLY A 112 16.25 9.80 -21.96
N PHE A 113 16.08 10.57 -20.87
CA PHE A 113 16.53 10.14 -19.54
C PHE A 113 15.69 8.96 -19.07
N ASN A 114 16.32 7.81 -18.87
CA ASN A 114 15.70 6.61 -18.33
C ASN A 114 16.69 5.89 -17.42
N ARG A 115 16.31 5.67 -16.16
CA ARG A 115 17.15 5.02 -15.17
C ARG A 115 16.31 4.09 -14.30
N SER A 116 16.87 2.94 -13.95
CA SER A 116 16.31 2.06 -12.93
C SER A 116 17.28 2.04 -11.76
N LEU A 117 16.85 2.54 -10.61
CA LEU A 117 17.65 2.63 -9.40
C LEU A 117 17.00 1.82 -8.30
N SER A 118 17.81 1.21 -7.46
CA SER A 118 17.33 0.62 -6.21
C SER A 118 18.36 0.91 -5.14
N PHE A 119 17.91 1.47 -4.02
CA PHE A 119 18.76 1.77 -2.89
C PHE A 119 18.09 1.29 -1.60
N PRO A 120 18.88 0.98 -0.57
CA PRO A 120 18.32 0.48 0.65
C PRO A 120 17.64 1.60 1.44
N LEU A 121 16.50 1.24 2.02
CA LEU A 121 15.84 1.98 3.10
C LEU A 121 16.40 1.44 4.42
N ASN A 122 17.71 1.59 4.59
CA ASN A 122 18.41 1.32 5.83
C ASN A 122 19.15 2.61 6.20
N GLY A 123 19.04 3.03 7.45
CA GLY A 123 19.60 4.31 7.84
C GLY A 123 19.27 4.68 9.25
N PHE A 124 20.10 5.53 9.83
CA PHE A 124 19.77 6.21 11.06
C PHE A 124 19.03 7.51 10.71
N PRO A 125 17.80 7.72 11.20
CA PRO A 125 17.04 6.86 12.11
C PRO A 125 16.23 5.75 11.37
N ASN A 126 15.94 4.64 12.06
CA ASN A 126 15.23 3.45 11.51
C ASN A 126 13.90 3.81 10.84
N ASN A 127 13.47 3.07 9.83
CA ASN A 127 12.14 3.27 9.26
C ASN A 127 11.05 2.72 10.18
N VAL A 128 9.92 3.41 10.28
CA VAL A 128 8.84 3.11 11.23
C VAL A 128 7.48 3.25 10.57
N PHE A 129 6.69 2.18 10.66
CA PHE A 129 5.24 2.23 10.48
C PHE A 129 4.54 2.16 11.83
N ALA A 130 3.47 2.93 11.99
CA ALA A 130 2.59 2.86 13.15
C ALA A 130 1.22 2.32 12.73
N TRP A 131 0.63 1.52 13.61
CA TRP A 131 -0.63 0.82 13.38
C TRP A 131 -1.57 1.08 14.54
N ALA A 132 -2.84 1.36 14.23
CA ALA A 132 -3.89 1.39 15.23
C ALA A 132 -4.17 -0.04 15.74
N PRO A 133 -4.83 -0.19 16.91
CA PRO A 133 -5.19 -1.49 17.44
C PRO A 133 -5.96 -2.35 16.43
N ARG A 134 -5.55 -3.61 16.28
CA ARG A 134 -6.26 -4.64 15.51
C ARG A 134 -7.03 -5.54 16.47
N THR A 135 -8.16 -6.10 16.03
CA THR A 135 -8.92 -7.08 16.81
C THR A 135 -8.40 -8.48 16.49
N PRO A 136 -7.62 -9.13 17.38
CA PRO A 136 -7.05 -10.44 17.08
C PRO A 136 -8.13 -11.49 16.84
N PHE A 137 -7.83 -12.49 15.99
CA PHE A 137 -8.71 -13.58 15.58
C PHE A 137 -9.99 -13.18 14.80
N ALA A 138 -10.27 -11.88 14.63
CA ALA A 138 -11.35 -11.44 13.77
C ALA A 138 -11.03 -11.83 12.31
N PRO A 139 -11.99 -12.42 11.55
CA PRO A 139 -11.74 -12.88 10.19
C PRO A 139 -11.36 -11.74 9.22
N VAL A 140 -11.73 -10.50 9.56
CA VAL A 140 -11.27 -9.28 8.90
C VAL A 140 -10.77 -8.32 9.98
N GLN A 141 -9.54 -7.87 9.86
CA GLN A 141 -8.93 -6.86 10.74
C GLN A 141 -8.66 -5.62 9.90
N THR A 142 -9.29 -4.50 10.26
CA THR A 142 -9.02 -3.21 9.61
C THR A 142 -8.50 -2.25 10.65
N ALA A 143 -7.38 -1.59 10.36
CA ALA A 143 -6.76 -0.61 11.25
C ALA A 143 -6.23 0.59 10.46
N ALA A 144 -6.30 1.76 11.08
CA ALA A 144 -5.57 2.91 10.58
C ALA A 144 -4.06 2.61 10.62
N ALA A 145 -3.35 3.10 9.63
CA ALA A 145 -1.92 2.95 9.51
C ALA A 145 -1.28 4.32 9.27
N GLN A 146 0.01 4.42 9.54
CA GLN A 146 0.75 5.65 9.29
C GLN A 146 2.23 5.34 9.01
N VAL A 147 2.79 6.04 8.02
CA VAL A 147 4.25 6.11 7.90
C VAL A 147 4.74 7.15 8.90
N TYR A 148 5.31 6.68 10.01
CA TYR A 148 5.82 7.58 11.04
C TYR A 148 7.19 8.13 10.65
N GLN A 149 8.05 7.28 10.09
CA GLN A 149 9.39 7.64 9.66
C GLN A 149 9.79 6.82 8.43
N LEU A 150 10.17 7.51 7.36
CA LEU A 150 10.73 6.95 6.15
C LEU A 150 11.98 7.74 5.75
N PHE A 151 13.09 7.05 5.60
CA PHE A 151 14.36 7.60 5.18
C PHE A 151 15.15 6.56 4.39
N GLY A 152 15.68 6.99 3.26
CA GLY A 152 16.69 6.26 2.52
C GLY A 152 17.46 7.19 1.63
N GLN A 153 18.71 6.86 1.37
CA GLN A 153 19.54 7.65 0.48
C GLN A 153 20.58 6.80 -0.23
N MET A 154 20.92 7.24 -1.43
CA MET A 154 22.11 6.89 -2.13
C MET A 154 23.07 8.08 -2.06
N VAL A 155 24.29 7.86 -1.57
CA VAL A 155 25.33 8.90 -1.47
C VAL A 155 26.60 8.37 -2.11
N GLY A 156 27.14 9.11 -3.06
CA GLY A 156 28.51 8.94 -3.53
C GLY A 156 28.73 7.97 -4.70
N VAL A 157 29.96 8.06 -5.19
CA VAL A 157 30.53 7.54 -6.45
C VAL A 157 30.02 6.14 -6.83
N GLY A 158 29.10 6.08 -7.79
CA GLY A 158 28.62 4.82 -8.36
C GLY A 158 27.47 5.00 -9.34
N ASP A 159 26.57 5.95 -9.08
CA ASP A 159 25.56 6.31 -10.07
C ASP A 159 26.08 7.42 -11.01
N PRO A 160 25.97 7.23 -12.34
CA PRO A 160 26.41 8.23 -13.31
C PRO A 160 25.64 9.56 -13.27
N ASP A 161 24.42 9.57 -12.74
CA ASP A 161 23.51 10.72 -12.81
C ASP A 161 23.27 11.39 -11.46
N PHE A 162 23.42 10.67 -10.34
CA PHE A 162 23.16 11.17 -8.99
C PHE A 162 24.38 11.06 -8.06
N ASP A 163 24.85 12.20 -7.56
CA ASP A 163 25.77 12.26 -6.42
C ASP A 163 25.04 12.05 -5.09
N LEU A 164 23.80 12.55 -5.02
CA LEU A 164 22.86 12.36 -3.93
C LEU A 164 21.49 12.07 -4.52
N LEU A 165 20.83 11.03 -4.01
CA LEU A 165 19.40 10.84 -4.13
C LEU A 165 18.87 10.39 -2.78
N ARG A 166 17.98 11.17 -2.18
CA ARG A 166 17.43 10.92 -0.85
C ARG A 166 15.92 11.01 -0.88
N VAL A 167 15.28 10.08 -0.19
CA VAL A 167 13.84 10.09 0.07
C VAL A 167 13.63 10.21 1.57
N THR A 168 12.83 11.19 1.96
CA THR A 168 12.39 11.42 3.34
C THR A 168 10.87 11.47 3.37
N GLY A 169 10.23 10.82 4.34
CA GLY A 169 8.77 10.81 4.46
C GLY A 169 8.32 10.49 5.89
N GLY A 170 7.05 10.75 6.17
CA GLY A 170 6.44 10.41 7.44
C GLY A 170 6.40 11.53 8.48
N ASN A 171 5.51 11.35 9.46
CA ASN A 171 5.11 12.40 10.39
C ASN A 171 6.24 12.90 11.30
N ASN A 172 7.25 12.09 11.62
CA ASN A 172 8.38 12.52 12.43
C ASN A 172 9.18 13.65 11.75
N PHE A 173 9.15 13.70 10.41
CA PHE A 173 9.76 14.77 9.62
C PHE A 173 8.79 15.91 9.27
N GLY A 174 7.61 15.95 9.89
CA GLY A 174 6.57 16.93 9.55
C GLY A 174 5.89 16.66 8.21
N LEU A 175 5.93 15.43 7.71
CA LEU A 175 5.33 15.00 6.44
C LEU A 175 4.19 14.00 6.68
N PRO A 176 2.95 14.46 6.96
CA PRO A 176 1.83 13.59 7.32
C PRO A 176 1.59 12.50 6.28
N SER A 177 1.60 11.24 6.70
CA SER A 177 1.51 10.09 5.79
C SER A 177 0.51 9.06 6.32
N PRO A 178 -0.80 9.40 6.31
CA PRO A 178 -1.85 8.51 6.80
C PRO A 178 -2.05 7.31 5.86
N GLY A 179 -2.67 6.27 6.37
CA GLY A 179 -2.97 5.07 5.61
C GLY A 179 -3.96 4.17 6.31
N GLN A 180 -4.17 3.00 5.73
CA GLN A 180 -4.99 1.94 6.28
C GLN A 180 -4.38 0.60 5.90
N ILE A 181 -4.52 -0.37 6.80
CA ILE A 181 -4.23 -1.76 6.52
C ILE A 181 -5.48 -2.60 6.78
N GLN A 182 -5.66 -3.64 5.97
CA GLN A 182 -6.64 -4.67 6.18
C GLN A 182 -6.00 -6.06 6.03
N LEU A 183 -6.33 -6.94 6.96
CA LEU A 183 -5.94 -8.34 6.95
C LEU A 183 -7.22 -9.18 6.87
N VAL A 184 -7.28 -10.09 5.90
CA VAL A 184 -8.39 -11.02 5.71
C VAL A 184 -7.87 -12.44 5.94
N SER A 185 -8.48 -13.19 6.84
CA SER A 185 -8.03 -14.54 7.18
C SER A 185 -8.23 -15.48 5.98
N THR A 186 -7.18 -16.20 5.58
CA THR A 186 -7.20 -17.16 4.46
C THR A 186 -6.40 -18.41 4.78
N GLY A 187 -7.02 -19.58 4.76
CA GLY A 187 -6.33 -20.88 4.76
C GLY A 187 -5.22 -21.12 5.82
N GLY A 188 -5.20 -20.39 6.93
CA GLY A 188 -4.13 -20.45 7.95
C GLY A 188 -3.15 -19.24 7.98
N GLY A 189 -3.36 -18.24 7.13
CA GLY A 189 -2.64 -16.98 7.11
C GLY A 189 -3.57 -15.78 6.88
N TRP A 190 -3.00 -14.69 6.39
CA TRP A 190 -3.67 -13.42 6.19
C TRP A 190 -3.37 -12.86 4.79
N ALA A 191 -4.41 -12.56 4.02
CA ALA A 191 -4.30 -11.74 2.83
C ALA A 191 -4.21 -10.27 3.27
N VAL A 192 -3.09 -9.62 2.95
CA VAL A 192 -2.81 -8.25 3.36
C VAL A 192 -3.17 -7.30 2.23
N SER A 193 -3.96 -6.27 2.53
CA SER A 193 -4.16 -5.12 1.66
C SER A 193 -3.96 -3.83 2.45
N GLY A 194 -3.61 -2.76 1.76
CA GLY A 194 -3.51 -1.46 2.41
C GLY A 194 -2.95 -0.39 1.53
N TYR A 195 -2.89 0.82 2.08
CA TYR A 195 -2.28 1.94 1.41
C TYR A 195 -1.72 2.95 2.41
N PHE A 196 -0.79 3.76 1.91
CA PHE A 196 -0.37 5.00 2.54
C PHE A 196 -0.49 6.14 1.53
N ASP A 197 -1.09 7.25 1.94
CA ASP A 197 -0.96 8.52 1.25
C ASP A 197 0.33 9.18 1.72
N LEU A 198 1.45 8.73 1.16
CA LEU A 198 2.80 9.10 1.57
C LEU A 198 3.15 10.52 1.12
N THR A 199 3.22 11.43 2.09
CA THR A 199 3.89 12.72 1.89
C THR A 199 5.39 12.48 2.01
N HIS A 200 6.10 12.69 0.91
CA HIS A 200 7.53 12.49 0.80
C HIS A 200 8.21 13.70 0.19
N ARG A 201 9.50 13.82 0.49
CA ARG A 201 10.43 14.77 -0.11
C ARG A 201 11.56 14.00 -0.76
N ILE A 202 11.83 14.30 -2.03
CA ILE A 202 13.00 13.79 -2.75
C ILE A 202 14.01 14.92 -2.88
N ASP A 203 15.17 14.72 -2.28
CA ASP A 203 16.33 15.60 -2.40
C ASP A 203 17.33 14.96 -3.37
N PHE A 204 17.82 15.70 -4.36
CA PHE A 204 18.85 15.19 -5.28
C PHE A 204 19.94 16.21 -5.60
N VAL A 205 21.13 15.69 -5.92
CA VAL A 205 22.25 16.42 -6.52
C VAL A 205 22.77 15.58 -7.67
N GLY A 206 22.83 16.17 -8.86
CA GLY A 206 23.30 15.48 -10.05
C GLY A 206 24.81 15.32 -10.08
N SER A 207 25.28 14.18 -10.57
CA SER A 207 26.71 13.86 -10.63
C SER A 207 27.43 14.62 -11.74
N PRO A 208 28.68 15.07 -11.53
CA PRO A 208 29.51 15.64 -12.59
C PRO A 208 29.63 14.71 -13.80
N GLY A 209 29.29 15.23 -14.99
CA GLY A 209 29.34 14.46 -16.25
C GLY A 209 28.11 13.59 -16.53
N GLY A 210 27.17 13.49 -15.58
CA GLY A 210 25.88 12.83 -15.76
C GLY A 210 24.83 13.69 -16.47
N ALA A 211 23.68 13.10 -16.76
CA ALA A 211 22.55 13.81 -17.39
C ALA A 211 21.96 14.93 -16.50
N LEU A 212 22.19 14.85 -15.18
CA LEU A 212 21.73 15.82 -14.20
C LEU A 212 22.87 16.74 -13.70
N ALA A 213 24.03 16.74 -14.36
CA ALA A 213 25.18 17.52 -13.93
C ALA A 213 24.84 19.00 -13.71
N GLY A 214 25.22 19.53 -12.54
CA GLY A 214 24.94 20.93 -12.16
C GLY A 214 23.50 21.19 -11.72
N MET A 215 22.63 20.18 -11.68
CA MET A 215 21.26 20.27 -11.19
C MET A 215 21.18 19.76 -9.75
N SER A 216 20.34 20.40 -8.94
CA SER A 216 19.98 19.92 -7.61
C SER A 216 18.64 20.51 -7.21
N GLY A 217 17.89 19.77 -6.39
CA GLY A 217 16.56 20.21 -6.00
C GLY A 217 15.93 19.33 -4.93
N SER A 218 14.80 19.83 -4.43
CA SER A 218 14.03 19.19 -3.38
C SER A 218 12.55 19.27 -3.74
N THR A 219 11.95 18.14 -4.12
CA THR A 219 10.54 18.07 -4.52
C THR A 219 9.73 17.41 -3.41
N THR A 220 8.69 18.09 -2.90
CA THR A 220 7.77 17.53 -1.90
C THR A 220 6.40 17.26 -2.51
N ARG A 221 5.91 16.02 -2.39
CA ARG A 221 4.60 15.61 -2.90
C ARG A 221 3.95 14.58 -1.98
N GLN A 222 2.62 14.51 -2.05
CA GLN A 222 1.85 13.41 -1.48
C GLN A 222 1.39 12.50 -2.62
N ARG A 223 1.65 11.20 -2.48
CA ARG A 223 1.29 10.18 -3.47
C ARG A 223 0.85 8.92 -2.74
N ARG A 224 -0.10 8.19 -3.34
CA ARG A 224 -0.57 6.94 -2.77
C ARG A 224 0.35 5.78 -3.13
N PHE A 225 0.64 4.96 -2.12
CA PHE A 225 1.37 3.71 -2.21
C PHE A 225 0.45 2.59 -1.71
N GLU A 226 0.18 1.59 -2.53
CA GLU A 226 -0.78 0.53 -2.22
C GLU A 226 -0.12 -0.84 -2.23
N ILE A 227 -0.58 -1.72 -1.34
CA ILE A 227 -0.23 -3.14 -1.33
C ILE A 227 -1.49 -3.94 -1.58
N CYS A 228 -1.46 -4.76 -2.64
CA CYS A 228 -2.49 -5.73 -3.01
C CYS A 228 -3.95 -5.24 -2.78
N PRO A 229 -4.36 -4.11 -3.39
CA PRO A 229 -5.70 -3.55 -3.19
C PRO A 229 -6.83 -4.53 -3.52
N GLU A 230 -6.58 -5.54 -4.35
CA GLU A 230 -7.51 -6.61 -4.69
C GLU A 230 -7.92 -7.51 -3.51
N ASN A 231 -7.12 -7.59 -2.44
CA ASN A 231 -7.49 -8.36 -1.25
C ASN A 231 -8.44 -7.58 -0.33
N ALA A 232 -8.70 -6.31 -0.62
CA ALA A 232 -9.53 -5.48 0.23
C ALA A 232 -10.99 -5.96 0.16
N VAL A 233 -11.50 -6.44 1.29
CA VAL A 233 -12.91 -6.74 1.49
C VAL A 233 -13.59 -5.48 2.00
N ALA A 234 -14.70 -5.10 1.34
CA ALA A 234 -15.55 -4.04 1.84
C ALA A 234 -16.02 -4.42 3.25
N VAL A 235 -15.62 -3.64 4.25
CA VAL A 235 -16.24 -3.75 5.57
C VAL A 235 -17.69 -3.34 5.37
N GLU A 236 -18.62 -4.29 5.35
CA GLU A 236 -20.04 -3.96 5.37
C GLU A 236 -20.26 -3.06 6.58
N GLY A 237 -20.48 -1.76 6.33
CA GLY A 237 -20.87 -0.84 7.38
C GLY A 237 -22.09 -1.46 8.02
N ALA A 238 -22.03 -1.76 9.33
CA ALA A 238 -23.03 -2.51 10.07
C ALA A 238 -24.42 -1.99 9.72
N SER A 239 -25.04 -2.59 8.71
CA SER A 239 -26.30 -2.11 8.19
C SER A 239 -27.31 -2.66 9.18
N TRP A 240 -28.10 -1.77 9.77
CA TRP A 240 -29.18 -2.11 10.70
C TRP A 240 -30.14 -3.18 10.16
N SER A 241 -30.06 -3.51 8.87
CA SER A 241 -30.72 -4.64 8.20
C SER A 241 -30.37 -6.01 8.78
N HIS A 242 -29.10 -6.30 9.11
CA HIS A 242 -28.71 -7.64 9.60
C HIS A 242 -29.17 -7.89 11.05
N LEU A 243 -29.20 -6.86 11.89
CA LEU A 243 -29.73 -6.96 13.26
C LEU A 243 -31.24 -7.20 13.30
N LYS A 244 -32.01 -6.71 12.32
CA LYS A 244 -33.47 -6.94 12.26
C LYS A 244 -33.86 -8.35 11.86
N ALA A 245 -32.96 -9.10 11.23
CA ALA A 245 -33.20 -10.51 10.88
C ALA A 245 -33.04 -11.47 12.08
N LEU A 246 -32.36 -11.04 13.14
CA LEU A 246 -32.15 -11.83 14.36
C LEU A 246 -33.24 -11.65 15.43
N TYR A 247 -34.20 -10.73 15.20
CA TYR A 247 -35.33 -10.45 16.10
C TYR A 247 -36.69 -10.73 15.45
N ARG A 248 -36.78 -11.78 14.61
CA ARG A 248 -38.06 -12.31 14.12
C ARG A 248 -38.18 -13.79 14.40
#